data_AF-A0A7C1VG38-F1
#
_entry.id   AF-A0A7C1VG38-F1
#
_cell.length_a   1.000
_cell.length_b   1.000
_cell.length_c   1.000
_cell.angle_alpha   90.00
_cell.angle_beta   90.00
_cell.angle_gamma   90.00
#
_symmetry.space_group_name_H-M   'P 1'
#
loop_
_entity.id
_entity.type
_entity.pdbx_description
1 polymer ?
#
loop_
_entity_poly.entity_id
_entity_poly.type
_entity_poly.pdbx_seq_one_letter_code
_entity_poly.pdbx_strand_id
1 'polypeptide(L)'
;MYELNEVEIDKISGDIDQQGLTYTLLKNELLDHICCNIEEEMENGLHFNEAYRKVKQEMGSRRIRQIQDETLYLINKKYRKMKKTMYGLGIAIPILLGVGLVLKLQHLPGAGLIISVGFLAMAVLFMPIFAMVRIRDTRQQNEPVPLGFYLTGMTAGILTIIGSLFKIQHMPGAGIMLTLGLGTMALAVLPIYAVLKIRDARAKNLPVNMTYYILGVIAGILFIAGGLFKIQHWPGAGVVLMVSWLAVAVILLPLLVLSILKQEGNRLNNFLLVVLAFSVIAILLLAQLR
;
A
#
# COMPACT_ATOMS: atom_id res chain seq x y z
N MET A 1 -45.83 12.51 1.87
CA MET A 1 -44.59 12.37 1.11
C MET A 1 -44.86 12.70 -0.33
N TYR A 2 -44.59 13.96 -0.68
CA TYR A 2 -44.32 14.32 -2.06
C TYR A 2 -42.98 13.71 -2.46
N GLU A 3 -42.92 13.17 -3.66
CA GLU A 3 -41.71 12.58 -4.24
C GLU A 3 -41.46 13.31 -5.56
N LEU A 4 -40.23 13.79 -5.76
CA LEU A 4 -39.85 14.51 -6.97
C LEU A 4 -39.82 13.57 -8.20
N ASN A 5 -40.27 14.07 -9.35
CA ASN A 5 -40.17 13.32 -10.60
C ASN A 5 -38.73 13.35 -11.15
N GLU A 6 -38.34 12.35 -11.96
CA GLU A 6 -37.00 12.27 -12.55
C GLU A 6 -36.59 13.53 -13.33
N VAL A 7 -37.53 14.18 -14.02
CA VAL A 7 -37.29 15.43 -14.76
C VAL A 7 -36.93 16.60 -13.83
N GLU A 8 -37.53 16.64 -12.63
CA GLU A 8 -37.26 17.67 -11.62
C GLU A 8 -35.89 17.43 -10.97
N ILE A 9 -35.56 16.16 -10.69
CA ILE A 9 -34.25 15.73 -10.18
C ILE A 9 -33.13 16.06 -11.19
N ASP A 10 -33.35 15.78 -12.47
CA ASP A 10 -32.38 16.09 -13.53
C ASP A 10 -32.14 17.60 -13.66
N LYS A 11 -33.20 18.41 -13.53
CA LYS A 11 -33.09 19.87 -13.53
C LYS A 11 -32.25 20.38 -12.35
N ILE A 12 -32.46 19.83 -11.16
CA ILE A 12 -31.68 20.15 -9.96
C ILE A 12 -30.22 19.72 -10.15
N SER A 13 -29.98 18.49 -10.62
CA SER A 13 -28.66 17.93 -10.88
C SER A 13 -27.85 18.78 -11.88
N GLY A 14 -28.49 19.23 -12.96
CA GLY A 14 -27.88 20.14 -13.95
C GLY A 14 -27.50 21.50 -13.37
N ASP A 15 -28.34 22.08 -12.50
CA ASP A 15 -28.04 23.34 -11.82
C ASP A 15 -26.91 23.19 -10.77
N ILE A 16 -26.77 22.02 -10.14
CA ILE A 16 -25.64 21.68 -9.25
C ILE A 16 -24.34 21.56 -10.06
N ASP A 17 -24.37 20.91 -11.22
CA ASP A 17 -23.20 20.75 -12.09
C ASP A 17 -22.65 22.09 -12.58
N GLN A 18 -23.53 23.02 -12.94
CA GLN A 18 -23.14 24.37 -13.36
C GLN A 18 -22.45 25.18 -12.25
N GLN A 19 -22.58 24.77 -10.98
CA GLN A 19 -21.91 25.45 -9.87
C GLN A 19 -20.43 25.08 -9.75
N GLY A 20 -19.91 24.14 -10.54
CA GLY A 20 -18.49 23.78 -10.57
C GLY A 20 -18.08 22.79 -9.48
N LEU A 21 -19.00 21.95 -9.03
CA LEU A 21 -18.71 20.86 -8.11
C LEU A 21 -17.94 19.76 -8.84
N THR A 22 -16.73 19.48 -8.38
CA THR A 22 -15.83 18.46 -8.94
C THR A 22 -15.82 17.18 -8.10
N TYR A 23 -16.25 17.26 -6.83
CA TYR A 23 -16.25 16.11 -5.93
C TYR A 23 -17.60 15.38 -5.97
N THR A 24 -17.66 14.28 -6.70
CA THR A 24 -18.91 13.54 -7.00
C THR A 24 -19.65 13.03 -5.77
N LEU A 25 -18.95 12.61 -4.72
CA LEU A 25 -19.61 12.17 -3.48
C LEU A 25 -20.40 13.32 -2.84
N LEU A 26 -19.78 14.50 -2.72
CA LEU A 26 -20.44 15.69 -2.20
C LEU A 26 -21.55 16.16 -3.14
N LYS A 27 -21.36 16.05 -4.46
CA LYS A 27 -22.42 16.35 -5.43
C LYS A 27 -23.66 15.50 -5.16
N ASN A 28 -23.49 14.19 -4.98
CA ASN A 28 -24.59 13.26 -4.76
C ASN A 28 -25.27 13.50 -3.40
N GLU A 29 -24.49 13.68 -2.33
CA GLU A 29 -25.02 14.03 -1.00
C GLU A 29 -25.77 15.37 -1.02
N LEU A 30 -25.27 16.35 -1.77
CA LEU A 30 -25.92 17.64 -1.92
C LEU A 30 -27.21 17.53 -2.74
N LEU A 31 -27.21 16.77 -3.83
CA LEU A 31 -28.41 16.52 -4.64
C LEU A 31 -29.52 15.90 -3.79
N ASP A 32 -29.19 14.85 -3.03
CA ASP A 32 -30.13 14.16 -2.15
C ASP A 32 -30.70 15.11 -1.09
N HIS A 33 -29.82 15.91 -0.45
CA HIS A 33 -30.25 16.90 0.53
C HIS A 33 -31.15 17.98 -0.05
N ILE A 34 -30.87 18.47 -1.28
CA ILE A 34 -31.73 19.44 -1.95
C ILE A 34 -33.10 18.84 -2.27
N CYS A 35 -33.14 17.62 -2.78
CA CYS A 35 -34.38 16.93 -3.09
C CYS A 35 -35.26 16.81 -1.84
N CYS A 36 -34.72 16.32 -0.71
CA CYS A 36 -35.47 16.23 0.54
C CYS A 36 -36.01 17.59 1.03
N ASN A 37 -35.20 18.65 0.98
CA ASN A 37 -35.65 19.98 1.41
C ASN A 37 -36.77 20.53 0.51
N ILE A 38 -36.73 20.26 -0.80
CA ILE A 38 -37.79 20.68 -1.72
C ILE A 38 -39.06 19.89 -1.45
N GLU A 39 -38.96 18.59 -1.21
CA GLU A 39 -40.10 17.73 -0.86
C GLU A 39 -40.77 18.19 0.43
N GLU A 40 -40.00 18.55 1.46
CA GLU A 40 -40.52 19.11 2.72
C GLU A 40 -41.26 20.45 2.49
N GLU A 41 -40.71 21.34 1.67
CA GLU A 41 -41.35 22.61 1.31
C GLU A 41 -42.63 22.40 0.47
N MET A 42 -42.66 21.36 -0.37
CA MET A 42 -43.86 20.96 -1.11
C MET A 42 -44.93 20.34 -0.21
N GLU A 43 -44.54 19.59 0.82
CA GLU A 43 -45.46 19.12 1.87
C GLU A 43 -46.09 20.28 2.65
N ASN A 44 -45.33 21.35 2.85
CA ASN A 44 -45.81 22.59 3.49
C ASN A 44 -46.68 23.46 2.55
N GLY A 45 -47.02 22.97 1.36
CA GLY A 45 -48.00 23.58 0.45
C GLY A 45 -47.41 24.47 -0.64
N LEU A 46 -46.08 24.51 -0.82
CA LEU A 46 -45.46 25.24 -1.93
C LEU A 46 -45.48 24.42 -3.22
N HIS A 47 -45.60 25.10 -4.36
CA HIS A 47 -45.36 24.48 -5.66
C HIS A 47 -43.85 24.29 -5.91
N PHE A 48 -43.48 23.27 -6.69
CA PHE A 48 -42.09 22.91 -6.99
C PHE A 48 -41.19 24.11 -7.34
N ASN A 49 -41.60 24.99 -8.25
CA ASN A 49 -40.77 26.15 -8.64
C ASN A 49 -40.53 27.14 -7.49
N GLU A 50 -41.49 27.27 -6.57
CA GLU A 50 -41.37 28.15 -5.40
C GLU A 50 -40.51 27.52 -4.33
N ALA A 51 -40.74 26.24 -4.01
CA ALA A 51 -39.91 25.43 -3.13
C ALA A 51 -38.45 25.40 -3.62
N TYR A 52 -38.24 25.15 -4.92
CA TYR A 52 -36.92 25.14 -5.56
C TYR A 52 -36.22 26.49 -5.44
N ARG A 53 -36.92 27.60 -5.73
CA ARG A 53 -36.34 28.94 -5.63
C ARG A 53 -35.96 29.29 -4.18
N LYS A 54 -36.78 28.89 -3.21
CA LYS A 54 -36.55 29.09 -1.78
C LYS A 54 -35.29 28.33 -1.33
N VAL A 55 -35.23 27.02 -1.57
CA VAL A 55 -34.07 26.17 -1.21
C VAL A 55 -32.79 26.64 -1.92
N LYS A 56 -32.88 27.03 -3.21
CA LYS A 56 -31.73 27.54 -3.98
C LYS A 56 -31.18 28.85 -3.41
N GLN A 57 -32.04 29.76 -2.94
CA GLN A 57 -31.61 31.00 -2.30
C GLN A 57 -30.95 30.75 -0.94
N GLU A 58 -31.49 29.83 -0.14
CA GLU A 58 -30.97 29.49 1.19
C GLU A 58 -29.58 28.84 1.13
N MET A 59 -29.31 28.03 0.10
CA MET A 59 -28.03 27.36 -0.02
C MET A 59 -26.89 28.27 -0.47
N GLY A 60 -27.11 29.13 -1.48
CA GLY A 60 -26.10 30.03 -2.04
C GLY A 60 -24.89 29.33 -2.69
N SER A 61 -24.68 29.56 -3.99
CA SER A 61 -23.60 28.92 -4.77
C SER A 61 -22.18 29.08 -4.19
N ARG A 62 -21.92 30.20 -3.51
CA ARG A 62 -20.63 30.47 -2.84
C ARG A 62 -20.38 29.53 -1.65
N ARG A 63 -21.43 29.20 -0.90
CA ARG A 63 -21.36 28.31 0.28
C ARG A 63 -21.04 26.88 -0.15
N ILE A 64 -21.65 26.42 -1.24
CA ILE A 64 -21.43 25.08 -1.80
C ILE A 64 -19.98 24.88 -2.24
N ARG A 65 -19.40 25.86 -2.97
CA ARG A 65 -17.97 25.81 -3.33
C ARG A 65 -17.06 25.82 -2.10
N GLN A 66 -17.38 26.64 -1.11
CA GLN A 66 -16.62 26.67 0.14
C GLN A 66 -16.65 25.31 0.86
N ILE A 67 -17.83 24.67 0.96
CA ILE A 67 -17.97 23.33 1.55
C ILE A 67 -17.11 22.30 0.79
N GLN A 68 -17.09 22.35 -0.55
CA GLN A 68 -16.23 21.48 -1.34
C GLN A 68 -14.74 21.71 -1.04
N ASP A 69 -14.29 22.97 -1.05
CA ASP A 69 -12.89 23.31 -0.82
C ASP A 69 -12.43 22.89 0.57
N GLU A 70 -13.25 23.13 1.59
CA GLU A 70 -13.00 22.68 2.97
C GLU A 70 -12.96 21.14 3.06
N THR A 71 -13.90 20.46 2.41
CA THR A 71 -13.97 18.99 2.37
C THR A 71 -12.72 18.40 1.72
N LEU A 72 -12.35 18.88 0.52
CA LEU A 72 -11.15 18.45 -0.19
C LEU A 72 -9.88 18.78 0.60
N TYR A 73 -9.82 19.95 1.24
CA TYR A 73 -8.71 20.33 2.10
C TYR A 73 -8.55 19.37 3.28
N LEU A 74 -9.63 19.04 3.99
CA LEU A 74 -9.62 18.11 5.13
C LEU A 74 -9.24 16.69 4.72
N ILE A 75 -9.83 16.19 3.62
CA ILE A 75 -9.51 14.89 3.03
C ILE A 75 -8.01 14.82 2.70
N ASN A 76 -7.46 15.83 2.01
CA ASN A 76 -6.04 15.90 1.65
C ASN A 76 -5.13 16.12 2.86
N LYS A 77 -5.56 16.86 3.88
CA LYS A 77 -4.83 17.03 5.14
C LYS A 77 -4.74 15.72 5.91
N LYS A 78 -5.85 14.99 6.06
CA LYS A 78 -5.88 13.64 6.66
C LYS A 78 -4.95 12.69 5.90
N TYR A 79 -4.93 12.78 4.57
CA TYR A 79 -4.03 11.97 3.76
C TYR A 79 -2.55 12.22 4.03
N ARG A 80 -2.17 13.50 4.00
CA ARG A 80 -0.79 13.92 4.26
C ARG A 80 -0.34 13.53 5.66
N LYS A 81 -1.23 13.64 6.65
CA LYS A 81 -0.97 13.15 8.01
C LYS A 81 -0.69 11.65 8.02
N MET A 82 -1.53 10.85 7.36
CA MET A 82 -1.35 9.39 7.25
C MET A 82 -0.01 9.01 6.58
N LYS A 83 0.35 9.67 5.47
CA LYS A 83 1.67 9.48 4.82
C LYS A 83 2.83 9.84 5.75
N LYS A 84 2.78 10.99 6.42
CA LYS A 84 3.82 11.40 7.38
C LYS A 84 3.96 10.40 8.52
N THR A 85 2.84 9.93 9.09
CA THR A 85 2.84 8.89 10.12
C THR A 85 3.45 7.59 9.61
N MET A 86 3.09 7.14 8.41
CA MET A 86 3.66 5.94 7.78
C MET A 86 5.18 6.02 7.66
N TYR A 87 5.71 7.13 7.11
CA TYR A 87 7.16 7.33 6.98
C TYR A 87 7.85 7.42 8.34
N GLY A 88 7.25 8.12 9.30
CA GLY A 88 7.78 8.21 10.67
C GLY A 88 7.89 6.83 11.33
N LEU A 89 6.84 6.02 11.27
CA LEU A 89 6.84 4.65 11.78
C LEU A 89 7.84 3.75 11.03
N GLY A 90 7.94 3.91 9.71
CA GLY A 90 8.87 3.16 8.87
C GLY A 90 10.35 3.45 9.17
N ILE A 91 10.67 4.54 9.85
CA ILE A 91 12.02 4.86 10.32
C ILE A 91 12.18 4.48 11.80
N ALA A 92 11.21 4.86 12.65
CA ALA A 92 11.30 4.66 14.09
C ALA A 92 11.31 3.17 14.50
N ILE A 93 10.47 2.34 13.87
CA ILE A 93 10.35 0.92 14.26
C ILE A 93 11.61 0.13 13.90
N PRO A 94 12.20 0.23 12.69
CA PRO A 94 13.48 -0.44 12.40
C PRO A 94 14.62 -0.01 13.32
N ILE A 95 14.70 1.27 13.70
CA ILE A 95 15.70 1.73 14.68
C ILE A 95 15.48 1.05 16.03
N LEU A 96 14.23 1.01 16.52
CA LEU A 96 13.88 0.35 17.77
C LEU A 96 14.23 -1.16 17.74
N LEU A 97 13.92 -1.84 16.63
CA LEU A 97 14.27 -3.25 16.43
C LEU A 97 15.80 -3.46 16.34
N GLY A 98 16.52 -2.55 15.69
CA GLY A 98 17.98 -2.57 15.62
C GLY A 98 18.62 -2.43 17.00
N VAL A 99 18.15 -1.48 17.82
CA VAL A 99 18.56 -1.36 19.23
C VAL A 99 18.24 -2.63 19.99
N GLY A 100 17.03 -3.17 19.86
CA GLY A 100 16.63 -4.43 20.50
C GLY A 100 17.53 -5.61 20.12
N LEU A 101 17.93 -5.71 18.85
CA LEU A 101 18.85 -6.74 18.36
C LEU A 101 20.26 -6.58 18.97
N VAL A 102 20.80 -5.36 19.01
CA VAL A 102 22.11 -5.09 19.63
C VAL A 102 22.11 -5.46 21.10
N LEU A 103 21.07 -5.08 21.85
CA LEU A 103 20.92 -5.45 23.25
C LEU A 103 20.87 -6.96 23.43
N LYS A 104 20.16 -7.66 22.53
CA LYS A 104 20.08 -9.13 22.56
C LYS A 104 21.45 -9.78 22.30
N LEU A 105 22.22 -9.25 21.36
CA LEU A 105 23.57 -9.73 21.07
C LEU A 105 24.52 -9.50 22.25
N GLN A 106 24.38 -8.36 22.94
CA GLN A 106 25.17 -8.03 24.14
C GLN A 106 24.64 -8.67 25.43
N HIS A 107 23.61 -9.52 25.36
CA HIS A 107 22.98 -10.18 26.50
C HIS A 107 22.45 -9.19 27.57
N LEU A 108 22.10 -7.97 27.14
CA LEU A 108 21.60 -6.92 28.02
C LEU A 108 20.12 -7.16 28.40
N PRO A 109 19.72 -6.83 29.64
CA PRO A 109 18.34 -6.99 30.09
C PRO A 109 17.38 -6.11 29.27
N GLY A 110 16.14 -6.56 29.10
CA GLY A 110 15.09 -5.81 28.40
C GLY A 110 15.05 -5.97 26.88
N ALA A 111 16.02 -6.65 26.26
CA ALA A 111 16.06 -6.86 24.81
C ALA A 111 14.79 -7.55 24.26
N GLY A 112 14.28 -8.55 24.97
CA GLY A 112 13.05 -9.26 24.58
C GLY A 112 11.83 -8.34 24.51
N LEU A 113 11.67 -7.43 25.48
CA LEU A 113 10.54 -6.50 25.53
C LEU A 113 10.61 -5.48 24.40
N ILE A 114 11.80 -4.90 24.14
CA ILE A 114 11.99 -3.93 23.06
C ILE A 114 11.70 -4.57 21.69
N ILE A 115 12.19 -5.79 21.47
CA ILE A 115 11.91 -6.55 20.25
C ILE A 115 10.41 -6.84 20.11
N SER A 116 9.72 -7.27 21.17
CA SER A 116 8.27 -7.47 21.19
C SER A 116 7.50 -6.23 20.76
N VAL A 117 7.79 -5.10 21.42
CA VAL A 117 7.11 -3.83 21.15
C VAL A 117 7.36 -3.38 19.70
N GLY A 118 8.59 -3.52 19.21
CA GLY A 118 8.93 -3.18 17.83
C GLY A 118 8.18 -4.01 16.80
N PHE A 119 8.16 -5.35 16.94
CA PHE A 119 7.43 -6.21 16.00
C PHE A 119 5.92 -6.04 16.11
N LEU A 120 5.37 -5.86 17.32
CA LEU A 120 3.95 -5.58 17.51
C LEU A 120 3.55 -4.25 16.86
N ALA A 121 4.35 -3.19 17.04
CA ALA A 121 4.13 -1.90 16.39
C ALA A 121 4.21 -2.04 14.86
N MET A 122 5.13 -2.86 14.34
CA MET A 122 5.22 -3.12 12.89
C MET A 122 3.94 -3.79 12.37
N ALA A 123 3.45 -4.82 13.07
CA ALA A 123 2.25 -5.57 12.67
C ALA A 123 0.96 -4.76 12.79
N VAL A 124 0.77 -4.06 13.91
CA VAL A 124 -0.53 -3.43 14.26
C VAL A 124 -0.59 -1.96 13.82
N LEU A 125 0.53 -1.24 13.77
CA LEU A 125 0.52 0.19 13.41
C LEU A 125 1.00 0.40 11.98
N PHE A 126 2.20 -0.09 11.66
CA PHE A 126 2.80 0.21 10.36
C PHE A 126 2.07 -0.48 9.21
N MET A 127 1.81 -1.80 9.30
CA MET A 127 1.20 -2.55 8.20
C MET A 127 -0.20 -2.06 7.79
N PRO A 128 -1.16 -1.78 8.70
CA PRO A 128 -2.47 -1.25 8.30
C PRO A 128 -2.38 0.15 7.71
N ILE A 129 -1.54 1.03 8.29
CA ILE A 129 -1.35 2.39 7.78
C ILE A 129 -0.74 2.34 6.38
N PHE A 130 0.26 1.48 6.17
CA PHE A 130 0.87 1.26 4.86
C PHE A 130 -0.18 0.80 3.84
N ALA A 131 -0.98 -0.21 4.15
CA ALA A 131 -2.04 -0.69 3.27
C ALA A 131 -3.06 0.43 2.94
N MET A 132 -3.50 1.19 3.94
CA MET A 132 -4.44 2.32 3.74
C MET A 132 -3.86 3.42 2.84
N VAL A 133 -2.58 3.80 3.04
CA VAL A 133 -1.90 4.75 2.17
C VAL A 133 -1.85 4.23 0.74
N ARG A 134 -1.47 2.95 0.56
CA ARG A 134 -1.34 2.34 -0.78
C ARG A 134 -2.67 2.20 -1.52
N ILE A 135 -3.74 1.78 -0.83
CA ILE A 135 -5.10 1.75 -1.37
C ILE A 135 -5.50 3.15 -1.83
N ARG A 136 -5.20 4.16 -1.01
CA ARG A 136 -5.55 5.54 -1.32
C ARG A 136 -4.74 6.14 -2.46
N ASP A 137 -3.43 5.86 -2.53
CA ASP A 137 -2.59 6.23 -3.68
C ASP A 137 -3.15 5.63 -4.97
N THR A 138 -3.57 4.35 -4.94
CA THR A 138 -4.15 3.66 -6.10
C THR A 138 -5.46 4.33 -6.55
N ARG A 139 -6.35 4.66 -5.60
CA ARG A 139 -7.59 5.40 -5.89
C ARG A 139 -7.31 6.78 -6.49
N GLN A 140 -6.30 7.48 -5.98
CA GLN A 140 -5.95 8.81 -6.48
C GLN A 140 -5.40 8.77 -7.91
N GLN A 141 -4.81 7.66 -8.34
CA GLN A 141 -4.34 7.44 -9.71
C GLN A 141 -5.45 6.97 -10.66
N ASN A 142 -6.71 6.87 -10.21
CA ASN A 142 -7.84 6.31 -10.94
C ASN A 142 -7.60 4.87 -11.45
N GLU A 143 -6.71 4.13 -10.78
CA GLU A 143 -6.44 2.74 -11.10
C GLU A 143 -7.40 1.81 -10.33
N PRO A 144 -7.85 0.68 -10.92
CA PRO A 144 -8.70 -0.27 -10.23
C PRO A 144 -7.96 -0.83 -9.03
N VAL A 145 -8.52 -0.68 -7.83
CA VAL A 145 -7.87 -1.10 -6.59
C VAL A 145 -7.96 -2.62 -6.43
N PRO A 146 -6.84 -3.36 -6.46
CA PRO A 146 -6.86 -4.81 -6.22
C PRO A 146 -6.93 -5.07 -4.71
N LEU A 147 -8.12 -4.91 -4.11
CA LEU A 147 -8.32 -5.07 -2.66
C LEU A 147 -7.78 -6.42 -2.15
N GLY A 148 -8.04 -7.50 -2.89
CA GLY A 148 -7.54 -8.83 -2.55
C GLY A 148 -6.01 -8.92 -2.47
N PHE A 149 -5.27 -8.21 -3.32
CA PHE A 149 -3.80 -8.15 -3.25
C PHE A 149 -3.32 -7.45 -1.98
N TYR A 150 -3.94 -6.33 -1.61
CA TYR A 150 -3.58 -5.61 -0.38
C TYR A 150 -3.89 -6.42 0.88
N LEU A 151 -5.04 -7.12 0.91
CA LEU A 151 -5.43 -7.97 2.03
C LEU A 151 -4.50 -9.19 2.16
N THR A 152 -4.25 -9.90 1.06
CA THR A 152 -3.33 -11.07 1.06
C THR A 152 -1.90 -10.67 1.40
N GLY A 153 -1.41 -9.54 0.89
CA GLY A 153 -0.10 -9.01 1.27
C GLY A 153 -0.01 -8.60 2.74
N MET A 154 -1.07 -8.00 3.28
CA MET A 154 -1.15 -7.61 4.68
C MET A 154 -1.15 -8.82 5.61
N THR A 155 -1.98 -9.83 5.33
CA THR A 155 -2.03 -11.07 6.13
C THR A 155 -0.71 -11.83 6.06
N ALA A 156 -0.12 -11.97 4.88
CA ALA A 156 1.19 -12.60 4.69
C ALA A 156 2.30 -11.88 5.48
N GLY A 157 2.30 -10.54 5.43
CA GLY A 157 3.26 -9.72 6.17
C GLY A 157 3.10 -9.80 7.69
N ILE A 158 1.87 -9.74 8.20
CA ILE A 158 1.60 -9.89 9.64
C ILE A 158 2.01 -11.27 10.14
N LEU A 159 1.68 -12.35 9.40
CA LEU A 159 2.09 -13.71 9.74
C LEU A 159 3.62 -13.84 9.77
N THR A 160 4.30 -13.23 8.80
CA THR A 160 5.78 -13.23 8.76
C THR A 160 6.36 -12.47 9.96
N ILE A 161 5.84 -11.28 10.26
CA ILE A 161 6.27 -10.45 11.39
C ILE A 161 6.10 -11.19 12.73
N ILE A 162 4.91 -11.75 12.97
CA ILE A 162 4.62 -12.49 14.22
C ILE A 162 5.44 -13.78 14.28
N GLY A 163 5.57 -14.50 13.16
CA GLY A 163 6.41 -15.69 13.06
C GLY A 163 7.88 -15.40 13.37
N SER A 164 8.42 -14.29 12.87
CA SER A 164 9.79 -13.84 13.19
C SER A 164 9.94 -13.51 14.67
N LEU A 165 8.97 -12.81 15.26
CA LEU A 165 8.94 -12.52 16.69
C LEU A 165 9.00 -13.81 17.52
N PHE A 166 8.15 -14.78 17.20
CA PHE A 166 8.07 -16.05 17.91
C PHE A 166 9.37 -16.85 17.76
N LYS A 167 9.97 -16.85 16.56
CA LYS A 167 11.25 -17.53 16.32
C LYS A 167 12.37 -16.91 17.17
N ILE A 168 12.43 -15.59 17.24
CA ILE A 168 13.42 -14.87 18.05
C ILE A 168 13.20 -15.14 19.54
N GLN A 169 11.95 -15.24 20.00
CA GLN A 169 11.61 -15.50 21.40
C GLN A 169 11.55 -16.98 21.79
N HIS A 170 11.85 -17.89 20.87
CA HIS A 170 11.73 -19.34 21.10
C HIS A 170 10.31 -19.78 21.49
N MET A 171 9.29 -19.07 21.02
CA MET A 171 7.89 -19.43 21.23
C MET A 171 7.44 -20.53 20.26
N PRO A 172 6.54 -21.45 20.69
CA PRO A 172 5.99 -22.49 19.82
C PRO A 172 5.17 -21.88 18.67
N GLY A 173 5.06 -22.60 17.56
CA GLY A 173 4.27 -22.16 16.39
C GLY A 173 4.98 -21.20 15.43
N ALA A 174 6.17 -20.69 15.78
CA ALA A 174 6.98 -19.82 14.91
C ALA A 174 7.19 -20.41 13.51
N GLY A 175 7.47 -21.72 13.45
CA GLY A 175 7.72 -22.42 12.20
C GLY A 175 6.52 -22.38 11.25
N ILE A 176 5.33 -22.68 11.76
CA ILE A 176 4.08 -22.71 10.97
C ILE A 176 3.75 -21.30 10.47
N MET A 177 3.81 -20.29 11.35
CA MET A 177 3.52 -18.90 10.98
C MET A 177 4.45 -18.36 9.90
N LEU A 178 5.76 -18.64 10.01
CA LEU A 178 6.74 -18.23 9.00
C LEU A 178 6.53 -18.95 7.68
N THR A 179 6.24 -20.25 7.69
CA THR A 179 5.96 -21.01 6.45
C THR A 179 4.71 -20.49 5.76
N LEU A 180 3.64 -20.21 6.49
CA LEU A 180 2.42 -19.64 5.92
C LEU A 180 2.65 -18.20 5.42
N GLY A 181 3.30 -17.34 6.19
CA GLY A 181 3.57 -15.96 5.82
C GLY A 181 4.51 -15.84 4.61
N LEU A 182 5.67 -16.47 4.67
CA LEU A 182 6.64 -16.45 3.57
C LEU A 182 6.15 -17.25 2.36
N GLY A 183 5.45 -18.37 2.58
CA GLY A 183 4.84 -19.15 1.50
C GLY A 183 3.76 -18.38 0.75
N THR A 184 2.88 -17.66 1.45
CA THR A 184 1.87 -16.78 0.82
C THR A 184 2.53 -15.61 0.10
N MET A 185 3.60 -15.02 0.64
CA MET A 185 4.38 -14.01 -0.10
C MET A 185 4.95 -14.55 -1.40
N ALA A 186 5.58 -15.72 -1.36
CA ALA A 186 6.21 -16.34 -2.53
C ALA A 186 5.19 -16.76 -3.59
N LEU A 187 4.13 -17.47 -3.20
CA LEU A 187 3.22 -18.14 -4.14
C LEU A 187 2.01 -17.30 -4.53
N ALA A 188 1.56 -16.36 -3.70
CA ALA A 188 0.42 -15.51 -4.01
C ALA A 188 0.84 -14.08 -4.32
N VAL A 189 1.52 -13.40 -3.39
CA VAL A 189 1.80 -11.96 -3.50
C VAL A 189 2.70 -11.64 -4.70
N LEU A 190 3.81 -12.37 -4.87
CA LEU A 190 4.74 -12.12 -5.98
C LEU A 190 4.12 -12.34 -7.37
N PRO A 191 3.46 -13.48 -7.67
CA PRO A 191 2.79 -13.68 -8.97
C PRO A 191 1.67 -12.68 -9.22
N ILE A 192 0.83 -12.40 -8.22
CA ILE A 192 -0.26 -11.41 -8.35
C ILE A 192 0.32 -10.02 -8.65
N TYR A 193 1.39 -9.61 -7.95
CA TYR A 193 2.07 -8.34 -8.20
C TYR A 193 2.59 -8.24 -9.64
N ALA A 194 3.24 -9.30 -10.15
CA ALA A 194 3.73 -9.33 -11.52
C ALA A 194 2.57 -9.20 -12.54
N VAL A 195 1.47 -9.93 -12.34
CA VAL A 195 0.29 -9.85 -13.22
C VAL A 195 -0.33 -8.45 -13.19
N LEU A 196 -0.50 -7.85 -12.01
CA LEU A 196 -1.04 -6.49 -11.90
C LEU A 196 -0.16 -5.48 -12.64
N LYS A 197 1.16 -5.58 -12.50
CA LYS A 197 2.10 -4.67 -13.16
C LYS A 197 2.16 -4.86 -14.67
N ILE A 198 2.04 -6.10 -15.16
CA ILE A 198 1.92 -6.41 -16.59
C ILE A 198 0.62 -5.81 -17.16
N ARG A 199 -0.51 -5.96 -16.44
CA ARG A 199 -1.80 -5.39 -16.85
C ARG A 199 -1.75 -3.87 -16.93
N ASP A 200 -1.17 -3.23 -15.93
CA ASP A 200 -1.01 -1.77 -15.91
C ASP A 200 -0.11 -1.28 -17.06
N ALA A 201 1.02 -1.95 -17.30
CA ALA A 201 1.91 -1.61 -18.41
C ALA A 201 1.22 -1.76 -19.78
N ARG A 202 0.39 -2.81 -19.96
CA ARG A 202 -0.42 -2.98 -21.18
C ARG A 202 -1.50 -1.90 -21.32
N ALA A 203 -2.18 -1.54 -20.23
CA ALA A 203 -3.18 -0.48 -20.23
C ALA A 203 -2.57 0.88 -20.63
N LYS A 204 -1.30 1.11 -20.26
CA LYS A 204 -0.53 2.31 -20.62
C LYS A 204 0.22 2.20 -21.96
N ASN A 205 -0.01 1.15 -22.76
CA ASN A 205 0.69 0.87 -24.03
C ASN A 205 2.23 0.89 -23.92
N LEU A 206 2.78 0.50 -22.77
CA LEU A 206 4.22 0.42 -22.55
C LEU A 206 4.76 -0.94 -23.02
N PRO A 207 6.01 -1.00 -23.53
CA PRO A 207 6.62 -2.27 -23.93
C PRO A 207 6.83 -3.17 -22.70
N VAL A 208 6.20 -4.35 -22.71
CA VAL A 208 6.30 -5.33 -21.63
C VAL A 208 7.26 -6.45 -22.01
N ASN A 209 8.38 -6.54 -21.32
CA ASN A 209 9.27 -7.70 -21.44
C ASN A 209 8.79 -8.82 -20.49
N MET A 210 8.10 -9.83 -21.02
CA MET A 210 7.54 -10.92 -20.22
C MET A 210 8.61 -11.74 -19.49
N THR A 211 9.76 -11.93 -20.14
CA THR A 211 10.90 -12.69 -19.59
C THR A 211 11.42 -12.07 -18.30
N TYR A 212 11.48 -10.73 -18.23
CA TYR A 212 11.87 -9.99 -17.02
C TYR A 212 10.97 -10.35 -15.82
N TYR A 213 9.65 -10.34 -16.02
CA TYR A 213 8.70 -10.61 -14.95
C TYR A 213 8.77 -12.07 -14.49
N ILE A 214 8.87 -13.02 -15.43
CA ILE A 214 8.97 -14.45 -15.12
C ILE A 214 10.26 -14.74 -14.34
N LEU A 215 11.41 -14.28 -14.84
CA LEU A 215 12.70 -14.47 -14.17
C LEU A 215 12.72 -13.79 -12.79
N GLY A 216 12.14 -12.60 -12.67
CA GLY A 216 12.04 -11.89 -11.39
C GLY A 216 11.17 -12.63 -10.37
N VAL A 217 10.04 -13.19 -10.79
CA VAL A 217 9.15 -14.00 -9.91
C VAL A 217 9.86 -15.28 -9.48
N ILE A 218 10.50 -16.01 -10.40
CA ILE A 218 11.25 -17.23 -10.07
C ILE A 218 12.38 -16.93 -9.09
N ALA A 219 13.19 -15.89 -9.36
CA ALA A 219 14.27 -15.48 -8.47
C ALA A 219 13.74 -15.07 -7.08
N GLY A 220 12.61 -14.34 -7.02
CA GLY A 220 11.97 -13.96 -5.76
C GLY A 220 11.44 -15.14 -4.96
N ILE A 221 10.79 -16.11 -5.62
CA ILE A 221 10.31 -17.34 -4.96
C ILE A 221 11.50 -18.13 -4.42
N LEU A 222 12.54 -18.34 -5.22
CA LEU A 222 13.75 -19.03 -4.78
C LEU A 222 14.39 -18.33 -3.58
N PHE A 223 14.47 -16.99 -3.60
CA PHE A 223 15.02 -16.21 -2.49
C PHE A 223 14.23 -16.41 -1.19
N ILE A 224 12.90 -16.30 -1.25
CA ILE A 224 12.04 -16.50 -0.09
C ILE A 224 12.11 -17.96 0.40
N ALA A 225 12.09 -18.92 -0.51
CA ALA A 225 12.19 -20.34 -0.19
C ALA A 225 13.54 -20.68 0.47
N GLY A 226 14.65 -20.16 -0.05
CA GLY A 226 15.97 -20.34 0.56
C GLY A 226 16.04 -19.77 1.98
N GLY A 227 15.53 -18.55 2.18
CA GLY A 227 15.42 -17.94 3.50
C GLY A 227 14.59 -18.80 4.47
N LEU A 228 13.43 -19.29 4.01
CA LEU A 228 12.57 -20.17 4.79
C LEU A 228 13.27 -21.48 5.17
N PHE A 229 13.92 -22.15 4.23
CA PHE A 229 14.63 -23.42 4.49
C PHE A 229 15.73 -23.24 5.54
N LYS A 230 16.48 -22.15 5.49
CA LYS A 230 17.52 -21.84 6.50
C LYS A 230 16.92 -21.57 7.87
N ILE A 231 15.83 -20.81 7.95
CA ILE A 231 15.16 -20.52 9.23
C ILE A 231 14.57 -21.80 9.85
N GLN A 232 14.01 -22.69 9.01
CA GLN A 232 13.40 -23.95 9.44
C GLN A 232 14.39 -25.09 9.64
N HIS A 233 15.67 -24.89 9.31
CA HIS A 233 16.71 -25.93 9.38
C HIS A 233 16.38 -27.17 8.54
N TRP A 234 15.69 -26.97 7.42
CA TRP A 234 15.33 -28.06 6.51
C TRP A 234 16.55 -28.56 5.73
N PRO A 235 16.57 -29.85 5.33
CA PRO A 235 17.68 -30.42 4.58
C PRO A 235 17.89 -29.66 3.26
N GLY A 236 19.16 -29.47 2.88
CA GLY A 236 19.51 -28.77 1.64
C GLY A 236 19.41 -27.24 1.72
N ALA A 237 19.08 -26.63 2.87
CA ALA A 237 18.95 -25.18 3.02
C ALA A 237 20.16 -24.38 2.50
N GLY A 238 21.38 -24.88 2.72
CA GLY A 238 22.60 -24.23 2.23
C GLY A 238 22.66 -24.18 0.70
N VAL A 239 22.35 -25.30 0.03
CA VAL A 239 22.35 -25.38 -1.44
C VAL A 239 21.27 -24.49 -2.03
N VAL A 240 20.04 -24.56 -1.49
CA VAL A 240 18.93 -23.72 -1.95
C VAL A 240 19.28 -22.24 -1.80
N LEU A 241 19.81 -21.81 -0.65
CA LEU A 241 20.22 -20.42 -0.45
C LEU A 241 21.32 -19.97 -1.42
N MET A 242 22.34 -20.78 -1.65
CA MET A 242 23.41 -20.45 -2.60
C MET A 242 22.84 -20.23 -4.00
N VAL A 243 22.00 -21.16 -4.47
CA VAL A 243 21.33 -21.05 -5.77
C VAL A 243 20.46 -19.79 -5.84
N SER A 244 19.72 -19.47 -4.78
CA SER A 244 18.87 -18.28 -4.72
C SER A 244 19.66 -16.98 -4.78
N TRP A 245 20.76 -16.88 -4.04
CA TRP A 245 21.63 -15.70 -4.08
C TRP A 245 22.30 -15.53 -5.44
N LEU A 246 22.76 -16.62 -6.06
CA LEU A 246 23.30 -16.60 -7.42
C LEU A 246 22.25 -16.18 -8.44
N ALA A 247 21.02 -16.70 -8.34
CA ALA A 247 19.92 -16.31 -9.21
C ALA A 247 19.60 -14.81 -9.07
N VAL A 248 19.54 -14.28 -7.85
CA VAL A 248 19.35 -12.84 -7.61
C VAL A 248 20.52 -12.02 -8.17
N ALA A 249 21.77 -12.46 -7.97
CA ALA A 249 22.94 -11.76 -8.49
C ALA A 249 22.97 -11.74 -10.03
N VAL A 250 22.71 -12.88 -10.68
CA VAL A 250 22.79 -12.99 -12.15
C VAL A 250 21.57 -12.40 -12.85
N ILE A 251 20.39 -12.42 -12.24
CA ILE A 251 19.16 -11.91 -12.85
C ILE A 251 18.96 -10.44 -12.45
N LEU A 252 18.92 -10.15 -11.15
CA LEU A 252 18.43 -8.88 -10.62
C LEU A 252 19.47 -7.76 -10.78
N LEU A 253 20.77 -8.04 -10.62
CA LEU A 253 21.81 -7.01 -10.78
C LEU A 253 21.93 -6.50 -12.23
N PRO A 254 22.03 -7.35 -13.28
CA PRO A 254 22.08 -6.84 -14.65
C PRO A 254 20.83 -6.04 -15.00
N LEU A 255 19.66 -6.46 -14.51
CA LEU A 255 18.41 -5.75 -14.73
C LEU A 255 18.39 -4.38 -14.06
N LEU A 256 18.87 -4.30 -12.81
CA LEU A 256 19.00 -3.05 -12.08
C LEU A 256 19.97 -2.10 -12.80
N VAL A 257 21.13 -2.60 -13.24
CA VAL A 257 22.10 -1.84 -14.05
C VAL A 257 21.49 -1.35 -15.37
N LEU A 258 20.78 -2.21 -16.11
CA LEU A 258 20.13 -1.82 -17.38
C LEU A 258 19.06 -0.75 -17.18
N SER A 259 18.25 -0.85 -16.11
CA SER A 259 17.23 0.16 -15.79
C SER A 259 17.84 1.51 -15.43
N ILE A 260 19.00 1.50 -14.79
CA ILE A 260 19.78 2.67 -14.41
C ILE A 260 20.46 3.32 -15.61
N LEU A 261 21.05 2.51 -16.50
CA LEU A 261 21.67 3.01 -17.73
C LEU A 261 20.66 3.72 -18.63
N LYS A 262 19.39 3.33 -18.54
CA LYS A 262 18.28 3.97 -19.26
C LYS A 262 17.82 5.29 -18.64
N GLN A 263 18.24 5.62 -17.41
CA GLN A 263 17.90 6.88 -16.74
C GLN A 263 19.06 7.87 -16.84
N GLU A 264 18.92 8.90 -17.69
CA GLU A 264 20.00 9.87 -17.95
C GLU A 264 20.29 10.82 -16.78
N GLY A 265 19.29 11.06 -15.91
CA GLY A 265 19.33 12.10 -14.87
C GLY A 265 19.57 11.60 -13.44
N ASN A 266 20.68 10.89 -13.17
CA ASN A 266 21.33 10.78 -11.84
C ASN A 266 22.50 9.77 -11.83
N ARG A 267 23.46 9.91 -12.75
CA ARG A 267 24.53 8.89 -12.94
C ARG A 267 25.32 8.55 -11.67
N LEU A 268 25.62 9.55 -10.83
CA LEU A 268 26.35 9.33 -9.57
C LEU A 268 25.50 8.52 -8.56
N ASN A 269 24.27 8.95 -8.28
CA ASN A 269 23.39 8.24 -7.34
C ASN A 269 23.07 6.82 -7.82
N ASN A 270 22.86 6.66 -9.12
CA ASN A 270 22.60 5.36 -9.71
C ASN A 270 23.83 4.45 -9.65
N PHE A 271 25.03 4.99 -9.91
CA PHE A 271 26.28 4.25 -9.75
C PHE A 271 26.50 3.83 -8.29
N LEU A 272 26.30 4.76 -7.34
CA LEU A 272 26.39 4.47 -5.91
C LEU A 272 25.41 3.36 -5.50
N LEU A 273 24.17 3.38 -6.00
CA LEU A 273 23.17 2.37 -5.71
C LEU A 273 23.58 0.98 -6.21
N VAL A 274 24.17 0.90 -7.41
CA VAL A 274 24.71 -0.37 -7.95
C VAL A 274 25.85 -0.88 -7.08
N VAL A 275 26.85 -0.05 -6.78
CA VAL A 275 28.00 -0.45 -5.94
C VAL A 275 27.55 -0.94 -4.56
N LEU A 276 26.57 -0.27 -3.97
CA LEU A 276 26.00 -0.63 -2.67
C LEU A 276 25.21 -1.94 -2.73
N ALA A 277 24.46 -2.19 -3.82
CA ALA A 277 23.79 -3.47 -4.03
C ALA A 277 24.80 -4.62 -4.17
N PHE A 278 25.89 -4.42 -4.93
CA PHE A 278 26.96 -5.41 -5.08
C PHE A 278 27.65 -5.72 -3.75
N SER A 279 27.98 -4.70 -2.96
CA SER A 279 28.67 -4.89 -1.68
C SER A 279 27.81 -5.65 -0.66
N VAL A 280 26.51 -5.35 -0.58
CA VAL A 280 25.56 -6.08 0.29
C VAL A 280 25.45 -7.55 -0.12
N ILE A 281 25.30 -7.84 -1.42
CA ILE A 281 25.21 -9.22 -1.91
C ILE A 281 26.52 -9.98 -1.63
N ALA A 282 27.67 -9.34 -1.84
CA ALA A 282 28.98 -9.95 -1.58
C ALA A 282 29.16 -10.29 -0.09
N ILE A 283 28.82 -9.37 0.82
CA ILE A 283 28.89 -9.61 2.27
C ILE A 283 27.97 -10.75 2.68
N LEU A 284 26.75 -10.79 2.14
CA LEU A 284 25.78 -11.83 2.47
C LEU A 284 26.18 -13.21 1.95
N LEU A 285 26.81 -13.29 0.77
CA LEU A 285 27.40 -14.52 0.25
C LEU A 285 28.57 -15.01 1.13
N LEU A 286 29.47 -14.10 1.52
CA LEU A 286 30.59 -14.42 2.40
C LEU A 286 30.13 -14.91 3.78
N ALA A 287 29.03 -14.34 4.31
CA ALA A 287 28.46 -14.77 5.58
C ALA A 287 27.86 -16.19 5.55
N GLN A 288 27.56 -16.75 4.37
CA GLN A 288 27.08 -18.13 4.23
C GLN A 288 28.21 -19.16 4.03
N LEU A 289 29.43 -18.70 3.71
CA LEU A 289 30.60 -19.55 3.51
C LEU A 289 31.34 -19.88 4.83
N ARG A 290 30.91 -19.26 5.95
CA ARG A 290 31.35 -19.55 7.32
C ARG A 290 30.32 -20.43 8.03
#